data_AF-A0A954G9Q2-F1
#
_entry.id   AF-A0A954G9Q2-F1
#
_cell.length_a   1.000
_cell.length_b   1.000
_cell.length_c   1.000
_cell.angle_alpha   90.00
_cell.angle_beta   90.00
_cell.angle_gamma   90.00
#
_symmetry.space_group_name_H-M   'P 1'
#
loop_
_entity.id
_entity.type
_entity.pdbx_description
1 polymer ?
#
loop_
_entity_poly.entity_id
_entity_poly.type
_entity_poly.pdbx_seq_one_letter_code
_entity_poly.pdbx_strand_id
1 'polypeptide(L)'
;MGIVCDVDQKTQIIEYSDLPDHIAEQTDDDGNLLHWAGSTAIHIFNRDFLEQIANDDDRLPFHQANKKVSFVDASGTQVDPAEPNAIKFERFIFDVLPEAETVLVYEIDRQREFNPVKNAEGQDSPQTAHEALNRIYSCWLTSCGVTLSGEATVEISPLFAVDETELKQKISADAEFTSPVYLGE
;
A
#
# COMPACT_ATOMS: atom_id res chain seq x y z
N MET A 1 -6.04 1.39 -7.74
CA MET A 1 -4.66 0.92 -7.47
C MET A 1 -4.02 0.58 -8.79
N GLY A 2 -2.74 0.86 -8.98
CA GLY A 2 -2.03 0.35 -10.15
C GLY A 2 -2.04 -1.17 -10.19
N ILE A 3 -2.06 -1.75 -11.39
CA ILE A 3 -2.12 -3.19 -11.63
C ILE A 3 -0.80 -3.66 -12.22
N VAL A 4 -0.22 -4.70 -11.61
CA VAL A 4 0.92 -5.41 -12.17
C VAL A 4 0.44 -6.25 -13.35
N CYS A 5 1.08 -6.08 -14.50
CA CYS A 5 0.75 -6.81 -15.72
C CYS A 5 1.99 -7.04 -16.59
N ASP A 6 1.85 -7.95 -17.56
CA ASP A 6 2.80 -8.11 -18.64
C ASP A 6 2.28 -7.36 -19.88
N VAL A 7 3.12 -6.51 -20.46
CA VAL A 7 2.87 -5.90 -21.77
C VAL A 7 4.13 -6.11 -22.61
N ASP A 8 3.95 -6.78 -23.76
CA ASP A 8 5.05 -7.12 -24.67
C ASP A 8 6.22 -7.84 -23.98
N GLN A 9 5.93 -8.82 -23.11
CA GLN A 9 6.90 -9.61 -22.33
C GLN A 9 7.70 -8.79 -21.31
N LYS A 10 7.18 -7.62 -20.93
CA LYS A 10 7.77 -6.78 -19.89
C LYS A 10 6.77 -6.59 -18.76
N THR A 11 7.20 -6.95 -17.56
CA THR A 11 6.44 -6.67 -16.35
C THR A 11 6.42 -5.18 -16.07
N GLN A 12 5.24 -4.63 -15.85
CA GLN A 12 5.03 -3.23 -15.52
C GLN A 12 3.83 -3.04 -14.60
N ILE A 13 3.68 -1.82 -14.08
CA ILE A 13 2.49 -1.41 -13.35
C ILE A 13 1.78 -0.35 -14.18
N ILE A 14 0.52 -0.61 -14.52
CA ILE A 14 -0.36 0.38 -15.16
C ILE A 14 -1.21 1.00 -14.07
N GLU A 15 -1.14 2.33 -13.92
CA GLU A 15 -1.98 3.02 -12.96
C GLU A 15 -3.45 2.96 -13.33
N TYR A 16 -4.31 2.99 -12.31
CA TYR A 16 -5.76 2.85 -12.52
C TYR A 16 -6.35 4.00 -13.36
N SER A 17 -5.71 5.17 -13.36
CA SER A 17 -6.12 6.31 -14.21
C SER A 17 -5.87 6.06 -15.69
N ASP A 18 -4.95 5.14 -16.02
CA ASP A 18 -4.50 4.86 -17.38
C ASP A 18 -5.02 3.51 -17.90
N LEU A 19 -5.72 2.74 -17.06
CA LEU A 19 -6.34 1.46 -17.42
C LEU A 19 -7.83 1.64 -17.79
N PRO A 20 -8.26 1.33 -19.02
CA PRO A 20 -9.67 1.45 -19.40
C PRO A 20 -10.58 0.50 -18.60
N ASP A 21 -11.77 0.98 -18.23
CA ASP A 21 -12.74 0.21 -17.40
C ASP A 21 -13.05 -1.18 -17.99
N HIS A 22 -13.30 -1.26 -19.30
CA HIS A 22 -13.60 -2.54 -19.97
C HIS A 22 -12.44 -3.55 -19.99
N ILE A 23 -11.21 -3.11 -19.65
CA ILE A 23 -10.07 -4.00 -19.39
C ILE A 23 -10.01 -4.32 -17.89
N ALA A 24 -10.11 -3.30 -17.03
CA ALA A 24 -10.06 -3.47 -15.58
C ALA A 24 -11.14 -4.42 -15.04
N GLU A 25 -12.32 -4.44 -15.65
CA GLU A 25 -13.48 -5.24 -15.25
C GLU A 25 -13.51 -6.64 -15.89
N GLN A 26 -12.48 -7.03 -16.66
CA GLN A 26 -12.46 -8.35 -17.29
C GLN A 26 -12.34 -9.47 -16.28
N THR A 27 -13.10 -10.53 -16.51
CA THR A 27 -13.08 -11.74 -15.68
C THR A 27 -12.76 -12.99 -16.50
N ASP A 28 -12.22 -14.00 -15.84
CA ASP A 28 -12.15 -15.36 -16.36
C ASP A 28 -13.54 -16.04 -16.37
N ASP A 29 -13.56 -17.31 -16.82
CA ASP A 29 -14.79 -18.13 -16.89
C ASP A 29 -15.39 -18.42 -15.50
N ASP A 30 -14.60 -18.32 -14.43
CA ASP A 30 -15.01 -18.53 -13.04
C ASP A 30 -15.49 -17.22 -12.36
N GLY A 31 -15.41 -16.08 -13.08
CA GLY A 31 -15.81 -14.77 -12.60
C GLY A 31 -14.74 -14.05 -11.76
N ASN A 32 -13.50 -14.55 -11.73
CA ASN A 32 -12.39 -13.85 -11.07
C ASN A 32 -11.82 -12.78 -12.00
N LEU A 33 -11.36 -11.66 -11.43
CA LEU A 33 -10.70 -10.62 -12.22
C LEU A 33 -9.44 -11.15 -12.91
N LEU A 34 -9.32 -10.94 -14.22
CA LEU A 34 -8.08 -11.25 -14.95
C LEU A 34 -6.92 -10.37 -14.48
N HIS A 35 -7.23 -9.11 -14.19
CA HIS A 35 -6.29 -8.08 -13.78
C HIS A 35 -6.38 -7.81 -12.27
N TRP A 36 -6.14 -8.85 -11.48
CA TRP A 36 -6.32 -8.85 -10.02
C TRP A 36 -5.10 -8.36 -9.22
N ALA A 37 -3.91 -8.39 -9.82
CA ALA A 37 -2.64 -8.14 -9.14
C ALA A 37 -2.39 -6.66 -8.83
N GLY A 38 -3.10 -6.14 -7.82
CA GLY A 38 -3.00 -4.75 -7.40
C GLY A 38 -1.69 -4.44 -6.67
N SER A 39 -0.97 -3.41 -7.13
CA SER A 39 0.26 -2.93 -6.50
C SER A 39 -0.01 -2.23 -5.17
N THR A 40 0.66 -2.69 -4.12
CA THR A 40 0.64 -2.09 -2.77
C THR A 40 1.74 -1.06 -2.54
N ALA A 41 2.48 -0.70 -3.61
CA ALA A 41 3.61 0.22 -3.61
C ALA A 41 4.79 -0.20 -2.71
N ILE A 42 4.91 -1.49 -2.39
CA ILE A 42 6.06 -2.08 -1.69
C ILE A 42 6.94 -2.77 -2.74
N HIS A 43 8.19 -2.34 -2.84
CA HIS A 43 9.14 -2.85 -3.84
C HIS A 43 10.50 -3.15 -3.20
N ILE A 44 11.17 -4.18 -3.71
CA ILE A 44 12.56 -4.51 -3.37
C ILE A 44 13.35 -4.39 -4.67
N PHE A 45 14.39 -3.56 -4.65
CA PHE A 45 15.24 -3.34 -5.81
C PHE A 45 16.68 -3.76 -5.53
N ASN A 46 17.34 -4.26 -6.58
CA ASN A 46 18.79 -4.37 -6.57
C ASN A 46 19.40 -2.95 -6.55
N ARG A 47 20.40 -2.74 -5.70
CA ARG A 47 21.06 -1.42 -5.54
C ARG A 47 21.71 -0.95 -6.85
N ASP A 48 22.50 -1.80 -7.50
CA ASP A 48 23.25 -1.43 -8.70
C ASP A 48 22.29 -1.07 -9.85
N PHE A 49 21.15 -1.77 -9.94
CA PHE A 49 20.08 -1.42 -10.86
C PHE A 49 19.52 -0.01 -10.58
N LEU A 50 19.20 0.33 -9.33
CA LEU A 50 18.73 1.68 -8.99
C LEU A 50 19.79 2.76 -9.26
N GLU A 51 21.06 2.47 -9.00
CA GLU A 51 22.15 3.41 -9.31
C GLU A 51 22.26 3.65 -10.82
N GLN A 52 22.09 2.62 -11.65
CA GLN A 52 22.04 2.78 -13.10
C GLN A 52 20.85 3.63 -13.56
N ILE A 53 19.68 3.45 -12.95
CA ILE A 53 18.50 4.27 -13.25
C ILE A 53 18.73 5.72 -12.84
N ALA A 54 19.27 5.95 -11.64
CA ALA A 54 19.47 7.29 -11.08
C ALA A 54 20.56 8.12 -11.79
N ASN A 55 21.45 7.48 -12.55
CA ASN A 55 22.49 8.17 -13.32
C ASN A 55 22.00 8.73 -14.66
N ASP A 56 20.74 8.51 -15.03
CA ASP A 56 20.12 9.04 -16.25
C ASP A 56 18.73 9.60 -15.94
N ASP A 57 18.65 10.93 -15.87
CA ASP A 57 17.44 11.66 -15.53
C ASP A 57 16.31 11.47 -16.55
N ASP A 58 16.55 10.97 -17.76
CA ASP A 58 15.54 10.86 -18.81
C ASP A 58 14.90 9.46 -18.91
N ARG A 59 15.30 8.50 -18.06
CA ARG A 59 14.77 7.12 -18.10
C ARG A 59 13.31 6.99 -17.68
N LEU A 60 12.85 7.83 -16.75
CA LEU A 60 11.49 7.76 -16.23
C LEU A 60 10.55 8.75 -16.92
N PRO A 61 9.42 8.27 -17.48
CA PRO A 61 8.47 9.13 -18.18
C PRO A 61 7.78 10.09 -17.21
N PHE A 62 7.35 11.24 -17.73
CA PHE A 62 6.47 12.14 -17.00
C PHE A 62 5.02 11.76 -17.20
N HIS A 63 4.33 11.50 -16.10
CA HIS A 63 2.88 11.37 -16.01
C HIS A 63 2.26 12.73 -15.73
N GLN A 64 1.13 13.02 -16.40
CA GLN A 64 0.45 14.31 -16.30
C GLN A 64 -0.80 14.19 -15.45
N ALA A 65 -0.92 15.03 -14.43
CA ALA A 65 -2.13 15.15 -13.63
C ALA A 65 -2.68 16.57 -13.69
N ASN A 66 -3.91 16.72 -14.19
CA ASN A 66 -4.63 17.99 -14.14
C ASN A 66 -5.07 18.30 -12.71
N LYS A 67 -4.65 19.44 -12.16
CA LYS A 67 -4.91 19.85 -10.77
C LYS A 67 -5.58 21.21 -10.69
N LYS A 68 -6.42 21.38 -9.66
CA LYS A 68 -6.90 22.68 -9.18
C LYS A 68 -5.87 23.20 -8.18
N VAL A 69 -5.09 24.19 -8.59
CA VAL A 69 -4.00 24.75 -7.80
C VAL A 69 -4.33 26.21 -7.50
N SER A 70 -4.52 26.52 -6.22
CA SER A 70 -4.71 27.89 -5.76
C SER A 70 -3.51 28.75 -6.17
N PHE A 71 -3.77 29.94 -6.69
CA PHE A 71 -2.74 30.84 -7.20
C PHE A 71 -3.06 32.29 -6.83
N VAL A 72 -2.07 33.17 -6.96
CA VAL A 72 -2.24 34.61 -6.82
C VAL A 72 -2.35 35.22 -8.20
N ASP A 73 -3.43 35.94 -8.47
CA ASP A 73 -3.65 36.58 -9.76
C ASP A 73 -2.83 37.88 -9.93
N ALA A 74 -2.94 38.52 -11.10
CA ALA A 74 -2.21 39.75 -11.40
C ALA A 74 -2.59 40.94 -10.50
N SER A 75 -3.72 40.88 -9.78
CA SER A 75 -4.15 41.90 -8.82
C SER A 75 -3.56 41.69 -7.42
N GLY A 76 -2.86 40.56 -7.19
CA GLY A 76 -2.38 40.17 -5.87
C GLY A 76 -3.42 39.45 -5.02
N THR A 77 -4.53 39.00 -5.62
CA THR A 77 -5.62 38.30 -4.91
C THR A 77 -5.43 36.79 -5.01
N GLN A 78 -5.63 36.07 -3.91
CA GLN A 78 -5.65 34.60 -3.92
C GLN A 78 -6.95 34.09 -4.57
N VAL A 79 -6.79 33.14 -5.49
CA VAL A 79 -7.88 32.53 -6.25
C VAL A 79 -7.84 31.02 -6.06
N ASP A 80 -8.99 30.45 -5.67
CA ASP A 80 -9.23 29.01 -5.67
C ASP A 80 -10.04 28.64 -6.92
N PRO A 81 -9.43 27.93 -7.90
CA PRO A 81 -10.05 27.73 -9.20
C PRO A 81 -11.16 26.68 -9.17
N ALA A 82 -12.25 26.93 -9.92
CA ALA A 82 -13.38 26.00 -10.04
C ALA A 82 -13.04 24.79 -10.92
N GLU A 83 -12.16 24.96 -11.90
CA GLU A 83 -11.71 23.92 -12.85
C GLU A 83 -10.19 23.74 -12.78
N PRO A 84 -9.63 22.60 -13.24
CA PRO A 84 -8.18 22.41 -13.30
C PRO A 84 -7.49 23.53 -14.09
N ASN A 85 -6.45 24.11 -13.50
CA ASN A 85 -5.70 25.26 -14.04
C ASN A 85 -4.19 25.00 -14.13
N ALA A 86 -3.72 23.84 -13.69
CA ALA A 86 -2.32 23.47 -13.72
C ALA A 86 -2.14 21.99 -14.10
N ILE A 87 -1.01 21.70 -14.74
CA ILE A 87 -0.54 20.34 -14.98
C ILE A 87 0.58 20.06 -13.98
N LYS A 88 0.41 19.00 -13.18
CA LYS A 88 1.46 18.44 -12.34
C LYS A 88 2.14 17.31 -13.11
N PHE A 89 3.45 17.38 -13.24
CA PHE A 89 4.26 16.28 -13.75
C PHE A 89 4.73 15.40 -12.59
N GLU A 90 4.55 14.09 -12.71
CA GLU A 90 4.96 13.09 -11.73
C GLU A 90 5.77 11.99 -12.44
N ARG A 91 6.66 11.34 -11.69
CA ARG A 91 7.36 10.12 -12.12
C ARG A 91 7.02 9.02 -11.15
N PHE A 92 6.82 7.80 -11.62
CA PHE A 92 6.52 6.68 -10.75
C PHE A 92 7.72 5.75 -10.62
N ILE A 93 8.02 5.34 -9.38
CA ILE A 93 9.17 4.49 -9.10
C ILE A 93 9.07 3.13 -9.79
N PHE A 94 7.85 2.65 -10.05
CA PHE A 94 7.61 1.37 -10.71
C PHE A 94 7.74 1.42 -12.24
N ASP A 95 7.88 2.60 -12.84
CA ASP A 95 8.14 2.73 -14.29
C ASP A 95 9.52 2.19 -14.69
N VAL A 96 10.37 1.86 -13.70
CA VAL A 96 11.65 1.18 -13.92
C VAL A 96 11.50 -0.31 -14.24
N LEU A 97 10.36 -0.94 -13.90
CA LEU A 97 10.18 -2.40 -14.00
C LEU A 97 10.41 -2.97 -15.41
N PRO A 98 9.98 -2.32 -16.51
CA PRO A 98 10.25 -2.77 -17.88
C PRO A 98 11.74 -2.82 -18.27
N GLU A 99 12.62 -2.22 -17.47
CA GLU A 99 14.07 -2.19 -17.66
C GLU A 99 14.81 -3.22 -16.82
N ALA A 100 14.14 -3.86 -15.86
CA ALA A 100 14.73 -4.89 -15.03
C ALA A 100 14.87 -6.21 -15.80
N GLU A 101 16.03 -6.85 -15.70
CA GLU A 101 16.27 -8.17 -16.30
C GLU A 101 15.38 -9.26 -15.68
N THR A 102 15.05 -9.12 -14.39
CA THR A 102 14.20 -10.06 -13.67
C THR A 102 13.28 -9.30 -12.74
N VAL A 103 11.98 -9.55 -12.86
CA VAL A 103 10.94 -9.02 -11.98
C VAL A 103 10.22 -10.20 -11.34
N LEU A 104 10.12 -10.19 -10.00
CA LEU A 104 9.33 -11.14 -9.24
C LEU A 104 8.13 -10.41 -8.63
N VAL A 105 6.96 -11.00 -8.80
CA VAL A 105 5.72 -10.51 -8.19
C VAL A 105 5.42 -11.39 -6.98
N TYR A 106 5.27 -10.76 -5.82
CA TYR A 106 4.96 -11.44 -4.57
C TYR A 106 3.58 -11.02 -4.07
N GLU A 107 2.66 -11.98 -4.06
CA GLU A 107 1.33 -11.79 -3.50
C GLU A 107 1.39 -11.80 -1.97
N ILE A 108 0.62 -10.91 -1.34
CA ILE A 108 0.53 -10.78 0.12
C ILE A 108 -0.91 -10.92 0.58
N ASP A 109 -1.10 -11.31 1.84
CA ASP A 109 -2.41 -11.23 2.49
C ASP A 109 -2.73 -9.76 2.78
N ARG A 110 -3.67 -9.19 2.02
CA ARG A 110 -4.11 -7.80 2.18
C ARG A 110 -4.52 -7.49 3.63
N GLN A 111 -5.24 -8.38 4.30
CA GLN A 111 -5.73 -8.11 5.65
C GLN A 111 -4.57 -8.05 6.65
N ARG A 112 -3.49 -8.77 6.41
CA ARG A 112 -2.31 -8.77 7.27
C ARG A 112 -1.32 -7.66 6.93
N GLU A 113 -1.11 -7.37 5.66
CA GLU A 113 0.07 -6.62 5.20
C GLU A 113 -0.25 -5.29 4.51
N PHE A 114 -1.51 -5.00 4.17
CA PHE A 114 -1.86 -3.76 3.45
C PHE A 114 -3.13 -3.10 3.98
N ASN A 115 -2.96 -2.10 4.86
CA ASN A 115 -4.05 -1.31 5.44
C ASN A 115 -3.72 0.20 5.33
N PRO A 116 -3.90 0.80 4.14
CA PRO A 116 -3.43 2.16 3.87
C PRO A 116 -4.29 3.22 4.55
N VAL A 117 -3.69 4.40 4.77
CA VAL A 117 -4.39 5.62 5.18
C VAL A 117 -4.30 6.63 4.04
N LYS A 118 -5.44 6.92 3.43
CA LYS A 118 -5.63 7.82 2.27
C LYS A 118 -6.68 8.89 2.53
N ASN A 119 -7.68 8.58 3.34
CA ASN A 119 -8.83 9.45 3.62
C ASN A 119 -8.85 9.86 5.10
N ALA A 120 -9.50 10.99 5.40
CA ALA A 120 -9.66 11.45 6.79
C ALA A 120 -10.59 10.52 7.59
N GLU A 121 -11.65 10.03 6.96
CA GLU A 121 -12.68 9.16 7.54
C GLU A 121 -13.11 8.10 6.51
N GLY A 122 -13.79 7.04 6.95
CA GLY A 122 -14.33 5.99 6.08
C GLY A 122 -13.27 4.99 5.62
N GLN A 123 -13.40 4.51 4.38
CA GLN A 123 -12.47 3.54 3.79
C GLN A 123 -11.04 4.10 3.73
N ASP A 124 -10.04 3.26 4.02
CA ASP A 124 -8.62 3.62 4.03
C ASP A 124 -8.35 4.89 4.87
N SER A 125 -8.83 4.90 6.11
CA SER A 125 -8.70 6.00 7.08
C SER A 125 -7.91 5.58 8.32
N PRO A 126 -7.54 6.51 9.22
CA PRO A 126 -6.89 6.18 10.48
C PRO A 126 -7.70 5.18 11.31
N GLN A 127 -9.03 5.27 11.28
CA GLN A 127 -9.91 4.35 11.97
C GLN A 127 -9.75 2.92 11.43
N THR A 128 -9.85 2.73 10.11
CA THR A 128 -9.75 1.39 9.51
C THR A 128 -8.35 0.79 9.67
N ALA A 129 -7.30 1.62 9.67
CA ALA A 129 -5.94 1.16 9.93
C ALA A 129 -5.75 0.70 11.38
N HIS A 130 -6.30 1.44 12.35
CA HIS A 130 -6.29 1.05 13.76
C HIS A 130 -7.06 -0.26 14.01
N GLU A 131 -8.26 -0.40 13.43
CA GLU A 131 -9.04 -1.64 13.51
C GLU A 131 -8.28 -2.83 12.91
N ALA A 132 -7.58 -2.63 11.80
CA ALA A 132 -6.76 -3.67 11.19
C ALA A 132 -5.58 -4.09 12.08
N LEU A 133 -4.85 -3.14 12.67
CA LEU A 133 -3.76 -3.45 13.60
C LEU A 133 -4.27 -4.20 14.84
N ASN A 134 -5.38 -3.74 15.42
CA ASN A 134 -6.01 -4.42 16.56
C ASN A 134 -6.37 -5.88 16.21
N ARG A 135 -6.98 -6.10 15.03
CA ARG A 135 -7.28 -7.45 14.53
C ARG A 135 -6.02 -8.29 14.34
N ILE A 136 -4.97 -7.76 13.71
CA ILE A 136 -3.71 -8.46 13.48
C ILE A 136 -3.10 -8.93 14.80
N TYR A 137 -2.96 -8.03 15.77
CA TYR A 137 -2.36 -8.35 17.06
C TYR A 137 -3.23 -9.25 17.93
N SER A 138 -4.55 -9.11 17.83
CA SER A 138 -5.49 -10.06 18.44
C SER A 138 -5.29 -11.47 17.87
N CYS A 139 -5.18 -11.59 16.54
CA CYS A 139 -4.89 -12.87 15.89
C CYS A 139 -3.55 -13.47 16.34
N TRP A 140 -2.51 -12.64 16.50
CA TRP A 140 -1.20 -13.12 17.00
C TRP A 140 -1.28 -13.65 18.43
N LEU A 141 -1.99 -12.97 19.33
CA LEU A 141 -2.17 -13.46 20.71
C LEU A 141 -3.00 -14.75 20.74
N THR A 142 -4.10 -14.81 19.99
CA THR A 142 -4.93 -16.02 19.91
C THR A 142 -4.14 -17.20 19.34
N SER A 143 -3.24 -16.98 18.38
CA SER A 143 -2.38 -18.06 17.86
C SER A 143 -1.30 -18.52 18.84
N CYS A 144 -1.03 -17.75 19.89
CA CYS A 144 -0.20 -18.16 21.04
C CYS A 144 -1.00 -18.97 22.10
N GLY A 145 -2.31 -19.16 21.92
CA GLY A 145 -3.18 -19.86 22.88
C GLY A 145 -3.87 -18.93 23.88
N VAL A 146 -3.65 -17.61 23.79
CA VAL A 146 -4.25 -16.62 24.67
C VAL A 146 -5.73 -16.43 24.35
N THR A 147 -6.57 -16.49 25.39
CA THR A 147 -8.00 -16.15 25.25
C THR A 147 -8.22 -14.67 25.50
N LEU A 148 -8.65 -13.94 24.47
CA LEU A 148 -9.00 -12.52 24.59
C LEU A 148 -10.50 -12.37 24.91
N SER A 149 -10.83 -11.41 25.77
CA SER A 149 -12.21 -11.09 26.11
C SER A 149 -12.82 -10.10 25.10
N GLY A 150 -13.78 -10.57 24.30
CA GLY A 150 -14.65 -9.71 23.46
C GLY A 150 -13.87 -8.72 22.56
N GLU A 151 -14.30 -7.46 22.57
CA GLU A 151 -13.69 -6.34 21.83
C GLU A 151 -12.40 -5.82 22.51
N ALA A 152 -11.46 -6.70 22.81
CA ALA A 152 -10.19 -6.28 23.39
C ALA A 152 -9.44 -5.33 22.42
N THR A 153 -8.88 -4.25 22.97
CA THR A 153 -7.93 -3.41 22.24
C THR A 153 -6.54 -3.95 22.52
N VAL A 154 -5.84 -4.37 21.47
CA VAL A 154 -4.52 -4.99 21.51
C VAL A 154 -3.55 -4.18 20.67
N GLU A 155 -2.43 -3.81 21.28
CA GLU A 155 -1.29 -3.20 20.62
C GLU A 155 -0.01 -3.92 21.04
N ILE A 156 0.78 -4.32 20.05
CA ILE A 156 2.09 -4.95 20.26
C ILE A 156 3.12 -4.05 19.61
N SER A 157 4.05 -3.54 20.41
CA SER A 157 5.16 -2.75 19.91
C SER A 157 6.08 -3.64 19.06
N PRO A 158 6.55 -3.17 17.89
CA PRO A 158 7.59 -3.87 17.13
C PRO A 158 8.89 -4.09 17.93
N LEU A 159 9.13 -3.34 19.01
CA LEU A 159 10.25 -3.58 19.93
C LEU A 159 10.03 -4.82 20.82
N PHE A 160 8.76 -5.15 21.08
CA PHE A 160 8.40 -6.35 21.81
C PHE A 160 8.33 -7.57 20.88
N ALA A 161 7.72 -7.45 19.70
CA ALA A 161 7.77 -8.50 18.68
C ALA A 161 7.54 -7.90 17.29
N VAL A 162 8.44 -8.17 16.34
CA VAL A 162 8.29 -7.69 14.96
C VAL A 162 7.30 -8.53 14.15
N ASP A 163 7.07 -9.78 14.55
CA ASP A 163 6.13 -10.69 13.91
C ASP A 163 5.49 -11.68 14.91
N GLU A 164 4.52 -12.45 14.41
CA GLU A 164 3.85 -13.52 15.16
C GLU A 164 4.82 -14.60 15.67
N THR A 165 5.90 -14.87 14.94
CA THR A 165 6.87 -15.92 15.28
C THR A 165 7.69 -15.51 16.48
N GLU A 166 8.15 -14.26 16.53
CA GLU A 166 8.85 -13.70 17.69
C GLU A 166 7.90 -13.61 18.89
N LEU A 167 6.64 -13.21 18.69
CA LEU A 167 5.66 -13.14 19.77
C LEU A 167 5.47 -14.50 20.46
N LYS A 168 5.35 -15.58 19.68
CA LYS A 168 5.21 -16.95 20.19
C LYS A 168 6.37 -17.41 21.07
N GLN A 169 7.55 -16.81 20.93
CA GLN A 169 8.71 -17.12 21.78
C GLN A 169 8.66 -16.40 23.14
N LYS A 170 7.86 -15.33 23.25
CA LYS A 170 7.80 -14.45 24.42
C LYS A 170 6.53 -14.65 25.26
N ILE A 171 5.47 -15.19 24.68
CA ILE A 171 4.16 -15.34 25.33
C ILE A 171 3.90 -16.81 25.69
N SER A 172 3.52 -17.05 26.94
CA SER A 172 3.02 -18.36 27.39
C SER A 172 1.56 -18.55 27.00
N ALA A 173 1.17 -19.79 26.69
CA ALA A 173 -0.24 -20.14 26.42
C ALA A 173 -1.16 -19.87 27.62
N ASP A 174 -0.62 -19.89 28.84
CA ASP A 174 -1.36 -19.61 30.08
C ASP A 174 -1.39 -18.11 30.43
N ALA A 175 -0.92 -17.23 29.53
CA ALA A 175 -0.93 -15.79 29.76
C ALA A 175 -2.37 -15.25 29.73
N GLU A 176 -2.74 -14.51 30.77
CA GLU A 176 -4.02 -13.81 30.87
C GLU A 176 -3.79 -12.31 30.73
N PHE A 177 -4.56 -11.68 29.85
CA PHE A 177 -4.54 -10.23 29.67
C PHE A 177 -5.90 -9.61 29.93
N THR A 178 -5.90 -8.41 30.51
CA THR A 178 -7.08 -7.56 30.65
C THR A 178 -7.01 -6.43 29.64
N SER A 179 -8.09 -6.19 28.89
CA SER A 179 -8.17 -5.09 27.92
C SER A 179 -8.07 -3.71 28.62
N PRO A 180 -7.34 -2.72 28.05
CA PRO A 180 -6.53 -2.81 26.85
C PRO A 180 -5.21 -3.56 27.08
N VAL A 181 -4.79 -4.34 26.09
CA VAL A 181 -3.53 -5.09 26.09
C VAL A 181 -2.49 -4.27 25.34
N TYR A 182 -1.44 -3.87 26.05
CA TYR A 182 -0.26 -3.27 25.44
C TYR A 182 0.98 -4.08 25.81
N LEU A 183 1.68 -4.58 24.80
CA LEU A 183 2.97 -5.26 24.98
C LEU A 183 4.07 -4.36 24.42
N GLY A 184 4.79 -3.70 25.34
CA GLY A 184 5.93 -2.83 25.03
C GLY A 184 7.14 -3.18 25.89
N GLU A 185 8.33 -2.98 25.30
CA GLU A 185 9.68 -3.18 25.84
C GLU A 185 9.95 -4.49 26.62
#